data_AF-A0A2M8U4H6-F1
#
_entry.id   AF-A0A2M8U4H6-F1
#
_cell.length_a   1.000
_cell.length_b   1.000
_cell.length_c   1.000
_cell.angle_alpha   90.00
_cell.angle_beta   90.00
_cell.angle_gamma   90.00
#
_symmetry.space_group_name_H-M   'P 1'
#
loop_
_entity.id
_entity.type
_entity.pdbx_description
1 polymer ?
#
loop_
_entity_poly.entity_id
_entity_poly.type
_entity_poly.pdbx_seq_one_letter_code
_entity_poly.pdbx_strand_id
1 'polypeptide(L)'
;MKIRNLAIGSLLVFGLSACSAALVPSSSNPKIKLRQADELLYQSNRPGPAERLITEAYEIYQQRGDEEGMGDAYQLYGFFFLSQAVINSSAVYTRAGFADGSSYENRFHSSAAYFERAAALFLKSGKFDSATSAQFNGARSHAWAGERDKACSAFDRSLESYRKNIAANPGVKVSLPAGYSNYEVLVRDEKTRVGCA
;
A
#
# COMPACT_ATOMS: atom_id res chain seq x y z
N MET A 1 46.71 47.31 35.26
CA MET A 1 46.88 45.86 35.00
C MET A 1 45.70 45.40 34.15
N LYS A 2 45.93 45.10 32.86
CA LYS A 2 44.89 44.66 31.89
C LYS A 2 44.66 43.15 32.06
N ILE A 3 43.41 42.73 32.23
CA ILE A 3 43.03 41.31 32.11
C ILE A 3 42.01 41.18 30.97
N ARG A 4 42.25 40.12 30.19
CA ARG A 4 41.86 39.85 28.81
C ARG A 4 40.39 39.45 28.64
N ASN A 5 39.90 39.74 27.43
CA ASN A 5 38.76 39.11 26.76
C ASN A 5 38.67 37.60 27.03
N LEU A 6 37.47 37.11 27.35
CA LEU A 6 37.09 35.73 27.03
C LEU A 6 35.69 35.76 26.42
N ALA A 7 35.65 35.61 25.10
CA ALA A 7 34.44 35.43 24.32
C ALA A 7 33.86 34.06 24.66
N ILE A 8 32.67 34.02 25.25
CA ILE A 8 31.87 32.80 25.39
C ILE A 8 31.05 32.70 24.10
N GLY A 9 31.61 32.00 23.11
CA GLY A 9 30.87 31.59 21.93
C GLY A 9 29.84 30.54 22.30
N SER A 10 28.57 30.93 22.40
CA SER A 10 27.45 30.00 22.48
C SER A 10 27.37 29.20 21.18
N LEU A 11 27.77 27.94 21.26
CA LEU A 11 27.62 26.94 20.21
C LEU A 11 26.11 26.67 20.03
N LEU A 12 25.49 27.30 19.03
CA LEU A 12 24.14 26.99 18.56
C LEU A 12 24.16 25.60 17.91
N VAL A 13 23.92 24.56 18.71
CA VAL A 13 23.55 23.23 18.23
C VAL A 13 22.09 23.32 17.78
N PHE A 14 21.88 23.77 16.54
CA PHE A 14 20.58 23.58 15.88
C PHE A 14 20.35 22.09 15.75
N GLY A 15 19.38 21.59 16.52
CA GLY A 15 18.93 20.20 16.43
C GLY A 15 18.53 19.90 15.00
N LEU A 16 19.25 18.98 14.36
CA LEU A 16 18.83 18.32 13.12
C LEU A 16 17.62 17.45 13.46
N SER A 17 16.45 18.06 13.59
CA SER A 17 15.19 17.34 13.45
C SER A 17 15.17 16.84 12.01
N ALA A 18 15.55 15.57 11.81
CA ALA A 18 15.55 14.93 10.52
C ALA A 18 14.15 15.07 9.91
N CYS A 19 14.03 15.97 8.94
CA CYS A 19 12.79 16.16 8.21
C CYS A 19 12.54 14.83 7.51
N SER A 20 11.52 14.09 7.94
CA SER A 20 11.28 12.72 7.49
C SER A 20 11.05 12.64 5.98
N ALA A 21 10.84 13.77 5.29
CA ALA A 21 10.71 13.91 3.84
C ALA A 21 11.98 14.41 3.11
N ALA A 22 13.11 14.63 3.80
CA ALA A 22 14.35 15.06 3.15
C ALA A 22 14.78 14.05 2.06
N LEU A 23 15.32 14.55 0.95
CA LEU A 23 15.86 13.75 -0.17
C LEU A 23 14.83 13.02 -1.05
N VAL A 24 13.53 13.28 -0.92
CA VAL A 24 12.54 12.81 -1.91
C VAL A 24 12.36 13.88 -2.99
N PRO A 25 12.71 13.61 -4.27
CA PRO A 25 12.55 14.60 -5.32
C PRO A 25 11.08 15.01 -5.49
N SER A 26 10.81 16.31 -5.54
CA SER A 26 9.45 16.80 -5.79
C SER A 26 9.00 16.45 -7.20
N SER A 27 7.72 16.08 -7.35
CA SER A 27 7.10 15.83 -8.66
C SER A 27 5.61 16.18 -8.60
N SER A 28 5.07 16.72 -9.70
CA SER A 28 3.63 16.91 -9.93
C SER A 28 2.99 15.74 -10.68
N ASN A 29 3.77 14.75 -11.10
CA ASN A 29 3.26 13.55 -11.76
C ASN A 29 2.84 12.52 -10.70
N PRO A 30 1.54 12.19 -10.58
CA PRO A 30 1.06 11.29 -9.54
C PRO A 30 1.62 9.87 -9.68
N LYS A 31 1.92 9.41 -10.90
CA LYS A 31 2.57 8.11 -11.12
C LYS A 31 3.99 8.07 -10.54
N ILE A 32 4.73 9.17 -10.67
CA ILE A 32 6.07 9.29 -10.06
C ILE A 32 5.95 9.29 -8.54
N LYS A 33 4.95 9.97 -7.97
CA LYS A 33 4.70 9.96 -6.52
C LYS A 33 4.41 8.54 -6.00
N LEU A 34 3.56 7.76 -6.68
CA LEU A 34 3.30 6.37 -6.28
C LEU A 34 4.56 5.51 -6.33
N ARG A 35 5.39 5.64 -7.38
CA ARG A 35 6.67 4.92 -7.45
C ARG A 35 7.62 5.32 -6.32
N GLN A 36 7.73 6.61 -6.02
CA GLN A 36 8.54 7.09 -4.90
C GLN A 36 8.02 6.57 -3.56
N ALA A 37 6.69 6.51 -3.37
CA ALA A 37 6.10 5.93 -2.18
C ALA A 37 6.45 4.44 -2.03
N ASP A 38 6.40 3.67 -3.13
CA ASP A 38 6.82 2.27 -3.16
C ASP A 38 8.30 2.09 -2.74
N GLU A 39 9.21 2.90 -3.33
CA GLU A 39 10.64 2.91 -2.97
C GLU A 39 10.84 3.28 -1.48
N LEU A 40 10.06 4.23 -0.96
CA LEU A 40 10.12 4.63 0.44
C LEU A 40 9.66 3.50 1.37
N LEU A 41 8.66 2.71 0.98
CA LEU A 41 8.16 1.58 1.77
C LEU A 41 9.15 0.41 1.77
N TYR A 42 9.61 -0.01 0.59
CA TYR A 42 10.30 -1.29 0.44
C TYR A 42 11.83 -1.18 0.43
N GLN A 43 12.38 0.01 0.16
CA GLN A 43 13.84 0.20 0.11
C GLN A 43 14.35 1.09 1.24
N SER A 44 13.57 2.11 1.63
CA SER A 44 14.05 3.11 2.61
C SER A 44 13.43 2.99 4.00
N ASN A 45 12.43 2.13 4.21
CA ASN A 45 11.73 1.96 5.48
C ASN A 45 11.15 3.30 6.04
N ARG A 46 10.53 4.11 5.17
CA ARG A 46 10.02 5.46 5.46
C ARG A 46 8.51 5.55 5.18
N PRO A 47 7.66 5.03 6.09
CA PRO A 47 6.22 4.90 5.82
C PRO A 47 5.49 6.25 5.84
N GLY A 48 5.80 7.17 6.76
CA GLY A 48 5.10 8.47 6.82
C GLY A 48 5.22 9.31 5.54
N PRO A 49 6.42 9.49 4.97
CA PRO A 49 6.57 10.15 3.67
C PRO A 49 5.88 9.42 2.53
N ALA A 50 5.87 8.09 2.54
CA ALA A 50 5.18 7.28 1.53
C ALA A 50 3.67 7.49 1.59
N GLU A 51 3.07 7.40 2.79
CA GLU A 51 1.65 7.63 3.04
C GLU A 51 1.18 8.98 2.47
N ARG A 52 1.95 10.04 2.74
CA ARG A 52 1.68 11.37 2.19
C ARG A 52 1.70 11.38 0.65
N LEU A 53 2.70 10.77 0.03
CA LEU A 53 2.80 10.74 -1.44
C LEU A 53 1.67 9.93 -2.08
N ILE A 54 1.19 8.87 -1.44
CA ILE A 54 0.05 8.08 -1.93
C ILE A 54 -1.22 8.95 -1.87
N THR A 55 -1.46 9.66 -0.77
CA THR A 55 -2.61 10.57 -0.64
C THR A 55 -2.54 11.71 -1.67
N GLU A 56 -1.39 12.36 -1.83
CA GLU A 56 -1.20 13.42 -2.83
C GLU A 56 -1.44 12.90 -4.27
N ALA A 57 -0.97 11.67 -4.57
CA ALA A 57 -1.20 11.07 -5.88
C ALA A 57 -2.68 10.79 -6.12
N TYR A 58 -3.39 10.24 -5.13
CA TYR A 58 -4.82 9.99 -5.18
C TYR A 58 -5.61 11.28 -5.46
N GLU A 59 -5.31 12.36 -4.73
CA GLU A 59 -5.98 13.66 -4.91
C GLU A 59 -5.80 14.19 -6.34
N ILE A 60 -4.60 14.07 -6.90
CA ILE A 60 -4.32 14.51 -8.27
C ILE A 60 -5.10 13.64 -9.29
N TYR A 61 -5.13 12.32 -9.10
CA TYR A 61 -5.91 11.43 -9.99
C TYR A 61 -7.40 11.72 -9.89
N GLN A 62 -7.91 11.94 -8.69
CA GLN A 62 -9.31 12.32 -8.45
C GLN A 62 -9.67 13.63 -9.15
N GLN A 63 -8.84 14.67 -9.02
CA GLN A 63 -9.05 15.96 -9.71
C GLN A 63 -9.07 15.82 -11.23
N ARG A 64 -8.37 14.81 -11.78
CA ARG A 64 -8.30 14.53 -13.22
C ARG A 64 -9.41 13.61 -13.71
N GLY A 65 -10.21 13.02 -12.81
CA GLY A 65 -11.17 11.96 -13.16
C GLY A 65 -10.49 10.68 -13.67
N ASP A 66 -9.23 10.45 -13.29
CA ASP A 66 -8.45 9.28 -13.70
C ASP A 66 -8.70 8.11 -12.73
N GLU A 67 -9.75 7.35 -13.02
CA GLU A 67 -10.19 6.22 -12.19
C GLU A 67 -9.16 5.09 -12.13
N GLU A 68 -8.39 4.86 -13.19
CA GLU A 68 -7.32 3.86 -13.20
C GLU A 68 -6.21 4.27 -12.22
N GLY A 69 -5.75 5.52 -12.30
CA GLY A 69 -4.76 6.05 -11.36
C GLY A 69 -5.25 6.11 -9.90
N MET A 70 -6.54 6.39 -9.68
CA MET A 70 -7.14 6.27 -8.36
C MET A 70 -7.10 4.82 -7.85
N GLY A 71 -7.33 3.83 -8.72
CA GLY A 71 -7.21 2.41 -8.41
C GLY A 71 -5.79 2.04 -7.98
N ASP A 72 -4.78 2.51 -8.72
CA ASP A 72 -3.36 2.31 -8.38
C ASP A 72 -3.01 2.89 -7.00
N ALA A 73 -3.48 4.11 -6.72
CA ALA A 73 -3.24 4.76 -5.44
C ALA A 73 -3.91 4.00 -4.29
N TYR A 74 -5.16 3.56 -4.45
CA TYR A 74 -5.83 2.73 -3.45
C TYR A 74 -5.13 1.40 -3.23
N GLN A 75 -4.68 0.73 -4.29
CA GLN A 75 -3.96 -0.54 -4.18
C GLN A 75 -2.66 -0.35 -3.39
N LEU A 76 -1.87 0.69 -3.68
CA LEU A 76 -0.64 0.96 -2.95
C LEU A 76 -0.90 1.32 -1.48
N TYR A 77 -1.98 2.05 -1.18
CA TYR A 77 -2.38 2.33 0.20
C TYR A 77 -2.80 1.05 0.95
N GLY A 78 -3.47 0.11 0.25
CA GLY A 78 -3.77 -1.22 0.79
C GLY A 78 -2.50 -1.98 1.19
N PHE A 79 -1.46 -1.94 0.35
CA PHE A 79 -0.15 -2.52 0.65
C PHE A 79 0.62 -1.76 1.72
N PHE A 80 0.48 -0.43 1.80
CA PHE A 80 1.12 0.41 2.81
C PHE A 80 0.83 -0.11 4.23
N PHE A 81 -0.43 -0.40 4.55
CA PHE A 81 -0.83 -0.98 5.84
C PHE A 81 -0.15 -2.30 6.17
N LEU A 82 0.20 -3.09 5.15
CA LEU A 82 0.82 -4.41 5.27
C LEU A 82 2.34 -4.36 5.28
N SER A 83 2.93 -3.21 4.97
CA SER A 83 4.36 -3.08 4.72
C SER A 83 5.19 -3.29 5.99
N GLN A 84 6.40 -3.84 5.81
CA GLN A 84 7.36 -3.95 6.91
C GLN A 84 7.74 -2.57 7.46
N ALA A 85 7.70 -1.52 6.64
CA ALA A 85 7.92 -0.14 7.06
C ALA A 85 6.92 0.32 8.14
N VAL A 86 5.64 0.03 7.95
CA VAL A 86 4.59 0.30 8.95
C VAL A 86 4.78 -0.56 10.19
N ILE A 87 5.15 -1.84 10.05
CA ILE A 87 5.45 -2.72 11.20
C ILE A 87 6.62 -2.18 12.02
N ASN A 88 7.71 -1.81 11.36
CA ASN A 88 8.90 -1.23 12.00
C ASN A 88 8.61 0.13 12.67
N SER A 89 7.55 0.82 12.23
CA SER A 89 7.08 2.09 12.80
C SER A 89 5.82 1.94 13.65
N SER A 90 5.50 0.72 14.10
CA SER A 90 4.26 0.42 14.84
C SER A 90 4.02 1.34 16.03
N ALA A 91 5.04 1.66 16.83
CA ALA A 91 4.89 2.58 17.97
C ALA A 91 4.40 3.98 17.57
N VAL A 92 4.74 4.47 16.37
CA VAL A 92 4.24 5.75 15.84
C VAL A 92 2.77 5.60 15.46
N TYR A 93 2.44 4.56 14.68
CA TYR A 93 1.08 4.36 14.17
C TYR A 93 0.07 3.91 15.23
N THR A 94 0.49 3.20 16.28
CA THR A 94 -0.35 2.90 17.44
C THR A 94 -0.69 4.17 18.22
N ARG A 95 0.24 5.14 18.29
CA ARG A 95 0.02 6.40 19.02
C ARG A 95 -0.81 7.40 18.23
N ALA A 96 -0.49 7.56 16.94
CA ALA A 96 -1.01 8.65 16.11
C ALA A 96 -2.13 8.22 15.16
N GLY A 97 -2.28 6.92 14.90
CA GLY A 97 -3.11 6.43 13.80
C GLY A 97 -2.49 6.71 12.43
N PHE A 98 -3.26 6.44 11.39
CA PHE A 98 -2.93 6.70 9.99
C PHE A 98 -3.58 7.99 9.51
N ALA A 99 -3.12 8.50 8.36
CA ALA A 99 -3.64 9.74 7.77
C ALA A 99 -5.11 9.64 7.35
N ASP A 100 -5.61 8.43 7.09
CA ASP A 100 -7.03 8.15 6.80
C ASP A 100 -7.92 8.10 8.06
N GLY A 101 -7.33 8.27 9.25
CA GLY A 101 -8.00 8.21 10.54
C GLY A 101 -8.14 6.80 11.13
N SER A 102 -7.65 5.76 10.44
CA SER A 102 -7.66 4.40 10.99
C SER A 102 -6.58 4.18 12.05
N SER A 103 -6.76 3.15 12.89
CA SER A 103 -5.79 2.78 13.92
C SER A 103 -4.88 1.64 13.47
N TYR A 104 -3.71 1.51 14.13
CA TYR A 104 -2.77 0.42 13.85
C TYR A 104 -3.37 -0.98 14.07
N GLU A 105 -4.26 -1.10 15.05
CA GLU A 105 -4.96 -2.34 15.39
C GLU A 105 -5.93 -2.76 14.28
N ASN A 106 -6.60 -1.79 13.65
CA ASN A 106 -7.56 -2.04 12.58
C ASN A 106 -6.95 -2.04 11.17
N ARG A 107 -5.62 -1.96 11.05
CA ARG A 107 -4.94 -1.78 9.75
C ARG A 107 -5.24 -2.87 8.71
N PHE A 108 -5.55 -4.10 9.15
CA PHE A 108 -5.91 -5.18 8.22
C PHE A 108 -7.32 -4.98 7.64
N HIS A 109 -8.27 -4.51 8.44
CA HIS A 109 -9.58 -4.09 7.93
C HIS A 109 -9.45 -2.92 6.96
N SER A 110 -8.65 -1.90 7.30
CA SER A 110 -8.37 -0.77 6.41
C SER A 110 -7.73 -1.24 5.10
N SER A 111 -6.69 -2.07 5.18
CA SER A 111 -6.03 -2.66 4.00
C SER A 111 -7.04 -3.35 3.07
N ALA A 112 -7.93 -4.18 3.62
CA ALA A 112 -8.95 -4.87 2.84
C ALA A 112 -9.89 -3.87 2.14
N ALA A 113 -10.38 -2.85 2.85
CA ALA A 113 -11.27 -1.83 2.29
C ALA A 113 -10.60 -1.02 1.15
N TYR A 114 -9.30 -0.73 1.26
CA TYR A 114 -8.55 -0.06 0.20
C TYR A 114 -8.38 -0.95 -1.03
N PHE A 115 -8.10 -2.24 -0.85
CA PHE A 115 -8.08 -3.19 -1.96
C PHE A 115 -9.45 -3.38 -2.63
N GLU A 116 -10.55 -3.36 -1.86
CA GLU A 116 -11.91 -3.41 -2.42
C GLU A 116 -12.20 -2.19 -3.30
N ARG A 117 -11.82 -0.98 -2.86
CA ARG A 117 -11.95 0.25 -3.65
C ARG A 117 -11.11 0.19 -4.92
N ALA A 118 -9.87 -0.28 -4.83
CA ALA A 118 -9.00 -0.46 -5.98
C ALA A 118 -9.61 -1.44 -7.00
N ALA A 119 -10.06 -2.62 -6.53
CA ALA A 119 -10.68 -3.63 -7.36
C ALA A 119 -11.94 -3.11 -8.07
N ALA A 120 -12.78 -2.33 -7.40
CA ALA A 120 -13.98 -1.74 -8.00
C ALA A 120 -13.63 -0.82 -9.19
N LEU A 121 -12.60 0.03 -9.04
CA LEU A 121 -12.14 0.91 -10.12
C LEU A 121 -11.50 0.12 -11.27
N PHE A 122 -10.66 -0.87 -10.97
CA PHE A 122 -10.05 -1.72 -12.00
C PHE A 122 -11.08 -2.52 -12.80
N LEU A 123 -12.09 -3.06 -12.13
CA LEU A 123 -13.20 -3.76 -12.79
C LEU A 123 -13.96 -2.84 -13.74
N LYS A 124 -14.24 -1.60 -13.32
CA LYS A 124 -14.92 -0.60 -14.14
C LYS A 124 -14.11 -0.25 -15.40
N SER A 125 -12.78 -0.21 -15.29
CA SER A 125 -11.86 0.08 -16.39
C SER A 125 -11.40 -1.16 -17.17
N GLY A 126 -11.94 -2.35 -16.88
CA GLY A 126 -11.57 -3.60 -17.57
C GLY A 126 -10.16 -4.11 -17.27
N LYS A 127 -9.48 -3.60 -16.24
CA LYS A 127 -8.14 -4.02 -15.79
C LYS A 127 -8.23 -5.27 -14.92
N PHE A 128 -8.58 -6.39 -15.54
CA PHE A 128 -8.84 -7.64 -14.83
C PHE A 128 -7.62 -8.22 -14.12
N ASP A 129 -6.40 -7.96 -14.61
CA ASP A 129 -5.15 -8.30 -13.94
C ASP A 129 -4.96 -7.54 -12.62
N SER A 130 -5.12 -6.21 -12.63
CA SER A 130 -5.06 -5.39 -11.42
C SER A 130 -6.20 -5.73 -10.45
N ALA A 131 -7.42 -5.96 -10.95
CA ALA A 131 -8.55 -6.39 -10.14
C ALA A 131 -8.26 -7.75 -9.45
N THR A 132 -7.67 -8.71 -10.16
CA THR A 132 -7.24 -10.00 -9.61
C THR A 132 -6.26 -9.80 -8.45
N SER A 133 -5.24 -8.96 -8.63
CA SER A 133 -4.24 -8.67 -7.61
C SER A 133 -4.86 -7.99 -6.38
N ALA A 134 -5.68 -6.95 -6.60
CA ALA A 134 -6.33 -6.22 -5.53
C ALA A 134 -7.27 -7.15 -4.72
N GLN A 135 -8.11 -7.94 -5.38
CA GLN A 135 -9.03 -8.87 -4.71
C GLN A 135 -8.29 -9.97 -3.94
N PHE A 136 -7.21 -10.51 -4.50
CA PHE A 136 -6.39 -11.52 -3.81
C PHE A 136 -5.74 -10.96 -2.55
N ASN A 137 -5.16 -9.76 -2.61
CA ASN A 137 -4.55 -9.14 -1.44
C ASN A 137 -5.60 -8.65 -0.45
N GLY A 138 -6.76 -8.17 -0.90
CA GLY A 138 -7.91 -7.89 -0.05
C GLY A 138 -8.42 -9.13 0.70
N ALA A 139 -8.44 -10.29 0.03
CA ALA A 139 -8.79 -11.56 0.66
C ALA A 139 -7.82 -11.93 1.80
N ARG A 140 -6.52 -11.77 1.57
CA ARG A 140 -5.49 -11.98 2.61
C ARG A 140 -5.64 -10.98 3.76
N SER A 141 -5.94 -9.72 3.46
CA SER A 141 -6.20 -8.70 4.49
C SER A 141 -7.42 -9.03 5.34
N HIS A 142 -8.53 -9.48 4.72
CA HIS A 142 -9.69 -10.00 5.48
C HIS A 142 -9.31 -11.21 6.33
N ALA A 143 -8.51 -12.13 5.82
CA ALA A 143 -8.08 -13.30 6.59
C ALA A 143 -7.26 -12.89 7.82
N TRP A 144 -6.31 -11.95 7.67
CA TRP A 144 -5.54 -11.40 8.80
C TRP A 144 -6.39 -10.57 9.77
N ALA A 145 -7.49 -10.00 9.29
CA ALA A 145 -8.49 -9.32 10.11
C ALA A 145 -9.48 -10.30 10.79
N GLY A 146 -9.36 -11.61 10.59
CA GLY A 146 -10.27 -12.62 11.13
C GLY A 146 -11.63 -12.71 10.42
N GLU A 147 -11.79 -12.03 9.29
CA GLU A 147 -13.04 -11.96 8.51
C GLU A 147 -13.13 -13.09 7.47
N ARG A 148 -13.17 -14.33 7.95
CA ARG A 148 -13.10 -15.54 7.12
C ARG A 148 -14.02 -15.51 5.91
N ASP A 149 -15.31 -15.23 6.10
CA ASP A 149 -16.29 -15.29 5.01
C ASP A 149 -16.03 -14.23 3.93
N LYS A 150 -15.58 -13.03 4.33
CA LYS A 150 -15.16 -11.98 3.40
C LYS A 150 -13.90 -12.39 2.63
N ALA A 151 -12.94 -13.01 3.31
CA ALA A 151 -11.74 -13.53 2.68
C ALA A 151 -12.07 -14.58 1.61
N CYS A 152 -12.92 -15.56 1.94
CA CYS A 152 -13.35 -16.60 1.00
C CYS A 152 -14.05 -16.00 -0.23
N SER A 153 -14.97 -15.07 0.00
CA SER A 153 -15.67 -14.38 -1.09
C SER A 153 -14.72 -13.55 -1.96
N ALA A 154 -13.73 -12.88 -1.37
CA ALA A 154 -12.74 -12.11 -2.11
C ALA A 154 -11.79 -12.99 -2.93
N PHE A 155 -11.40 -14.18 -2.43
CA PHE A 155 -10.67 -15.17 -3.21
C PHE A 155 -11.47 -15.70 -4.41
N ASP A 156 -12.78 -15.92 -4.24
CA ASP A 156 -13.63 -16.34 -5.36
C ASP A 156 -13.74 -15.24 -6.43
N ARG A 157 -13.88 -13.97 -6.02
CA ARG A 157 -13.83 -12.83 -6.94
C ARG A 157 -12.49 -12.73 -7.66
N SER A 158 -11.38 -12.97 -6.97
CA SER A 158 -10.05 -12.91 -7.60
C SER A 158 -9.87 -13.98 -8.67
N LEU A 159 -10.40 -15.18 -8.47
CA LEU A 159 -10.46 -16.23 -9.50
C LEU A 159 -11.33 -15.84 -10.70
N GLU A 160 -12.46 -15.19 -10.46
CA GLU A 160 -13.32 -14.71 -11.55
C GLU A 160 -12.60 -13.67 -12.41
N SER A 161 -11.99 -12.67 -11.78
CA SER A 161 -11.19 -11.64 -12.45
C SER A 161 -10.01 -12.25 -13.21
N TYR A 162 -9.34 -13.24 -12.63
CA TYR A 162 -8.25 -13.96 -13.29
C TYR A 162 -8.71 -14.62 -14.57
N ARG A 163 -9.83 -15.37 -14.52
CA ARG A 163 -10.40 -16.05 -15.70
C ARG A 163 -10.81 -15.06 -16.78
N LYS A 164 -11.39 -13.91 -16.40
CA LYS A 164 -11.69 -12.81 -17.33
C LYS A 164 -10.43 -12.25 -17.98
N ASN A 165 -9.35 -12.08 -17.21
CA ASN A 165 -8.07 -11.63 -17.75
C ASN A 165 -7.48 -12.60 -18.77
N ILE A 166 -7.47 -13.91 -18.47
CA ILE A 166 -6.95 -14.93 -19.40
C ILE A 166 -7.81 -15.02 -20.66
N ALA A 167 -9.14 -14.91 -20.55
CA ALA A 167 -10.04 -14.91 -21.69
C ALA A 167 -9.86 -13.66 -22.58
N ALA A 168 -9.68 -12.48 -21.97
CA ALA A 168 -9.45 -11.23 -22.69
C ALA A 168 -8.04 -11.14 -23.30
N ASN A 169 -7.05 -11.78 -22.67
CA ASN A 169 -5.64 -11.74 -23.08
C ASN A 169 -5.06 -13.16 -23.21
N PRO A 170 -5.43 -13.93 -24.26
CA PRO A 170 -4.92 -15.28 -24.44
C PRO A 170 -3.39 -15.31 -24.49
N GLY A 171 -2.76 -16.16 -23.68
CA GLY A 171 -1.30 -16.32 -23.64
C GLY A 171 -0.57 -15.35 -22.72
N VAL A 172 -1.27 -14.48 -21.97
CA VAL A 172 -0.64 -13.65 -20.93
C VAL A 172 0.04 -14.55 -19.88
N LYS A 173 1.27 -14.20 -19.51
CA LYS A 173 2.02 -14.87 -18.45
C LYS A 173 1.75 -14.18 -17.12
N VAL A 174 1.21 -14.93 -16.16
CA VAL A 174 0.98 -14.43 -14.80
C VAL A 174 2.16 -14.83 -13.93
N SER A 175 2.74 -13.84 -13.24
CA SER A 175 3.79 -14.08 -12.26
C SER A 175 3.18 -14.69 -11.00
N LEU A 176 3.71 -15.83 -10.57
CA LEU A 176 3.25 -16.54 -9.39
C LEU A 176 4.40 -16.69 -8.39
N PRO A 177 4.12 -16.77 -7.07
CA PRO A 177 5.14 -17.14 -6.10
C PRO A 177 5.75 -18.50 -6.44
N ALA A 178 7.02 -18.68 -6.07
CA ALA A 178 7.70 -19.96 -6.27
C ALA A 178 6.91 -21.12 -5.65
N GLY A 179 6.82 -22.24 -6.37
CA GLY A 179 6.12 -23.44 -5.92
C GLY A 179 4.68 -23.59 -6.42
N TYR A 180 4.09 -22.57 -7.07
CA TYR A 180 2.74 -22.66 -7.63
C TYR A 180 2.75 -22.92 -9.14
N SER A 181 1.98 -23.92 -9.56
CA SER A 181 1.87 -24.29 -10.99
C SER A 181 0.95 -23.38 -11.78
N ASN A 182 -0.09 -22.83 -11.14
CA ASN A 182 -1.04 -21.88 -11.72
C ASN A 182 -1.74 -21.08 -10.61
N TYR A 183 -2.50 -20.06 -11.00
CA TYR A 183 -3.18 -19.16 -10.07
C TYR A 183 -4.32 -19.86 -9.30
N GLU A 184 -5.03 -20.79 -9.92
CA GLU A 184 -6.10 -21.57 -9.29
C GLU A 184 -5.60 -22.39 -8.11
N VAL A 185 -4.43 -23.05 -8.26
CA VAL A 185 -3.77 -23.78 -7.18
C VAL A 185 -3.38 -22.85 -6.05
N LEU A 186 -2.84 -21.67 -6.37
CA LEU A 186 -2.53 -20.64 -5.37
C LEU A 186 -3.76 -20.25 -4.55
N VAL A 187 -4.86 -19.89 -5.21
CA VAL A 187 -6.07 -19.47 -4.50
C VAL A 187 -6.68 -20.61 -3.69
N ARG A 188 -6.71 -21.83 -4.22
CA ARG A 188 -7.21 -23.01 -3.48
C ARG A 188 -6.43 -23.24 -2.18
N ASP A 189 -5.11 -23.13 -2.23
CA ASP A 189 -4.25 -23.39 -1.07
C ASP A 189 -4.36 -22.26 -0.03
N GLU A 190 -4.54 -21.00 -0.46
CA GLU A 190 -4.88 -19.88 0.43
C GLU A 190 -6.27 -20.07 1.07
N LYS A 191 -7.30 -20.42 0.28
CA LYS A 191 -8.65 -20.73 0.78
C LYS A 191 -8.62 -21.85 1.81
N THR A 192 -7.82 -22.90 1.58
CA THR A 192 -7.63 -24.02 2.53
C THR A 192 -7.02 -23.53 3.83
N ARG A 193 -5.98 -22.69 3.77
CA ARG A 193 -5.34 -22.09 4.97
C ARG A 193 -6.30 -21.24 5.79
N VAL A 194 -7.24 -20.55 5.13
CA VAL A 194 -8.25 -19.72 5.79
C VAL A 194 -9.43 -20.55 6.32
N GLY A 195 -9.60 -21.80 5.87
CA GLY A 195 -10.75 -22.64 6.24
C GLY A 195 -12.03 -22.27 5.49
N CYS A 196 -11.89 -21.89 4.21
CA CYS A 196 -13.03 -21.78 3.29
C CYS A 196 -13.57 -23.17 2.97
N ALA A 197 -14.90 -23.34 3.08
CA ALA A 197 -15.60 -24.59 2.76
C ALA A 197 -15.67 -24.84 1.25
#